data_AF-K1UCN6-F1
#
_entry.id   AF-K1UCN6-F1
#
_cell.length_a   1.000
_cell.length_b   1.000
_cell.length_c   1.000
_cell.angle_alpha   90.00
_cell.angle_beta   90.00
_cell.angle_gamma   90.00
#
_symmetry.space_group_name_H-M   'P 1'
#
loop_
_entity.id
_entity.type
_entity.pdbx_description
1 polymer ?
#
loop_
_entity_poly.entity_id
_entity_poly.type
_entity_poly.pdbx_seq_one_letter_code
_entity_poly.pdbx_strand_id
1 'polypeptide(L)'
;AGFIAMSVGDLPALVAGMAGGMLAIQGTSLAPQAEWVSSGFWGAMIAGFAAGLVVKLLRTAFKRLPSALVHIKTVLLYPVASLAVVGFMMVFLVNAPLGRFNTWIYQLLASMQGGSRVVMAAVLGALMAVDFGGPINKAAYLFGTVALAGGQEEFMAAVMAGGMVPPLGVALAGTLFPERFTTKERHTAMTDYLMGACFITEGVVP
;
A
#
# COMPACT_ATOMS: atom_id res chain seq x y z
N ALA A 1 0.14 7.59 -1.66
CA ALA A 1 -0.31 8.55 -2.69
C ALA A 1 0.68 9.71 -2.88
N GLY A 2 0.88 10.59 -1.87
CA GLY A 2 1.78 11.76 -1.99
C GLY A 2 3.21 11.45 -2.44
N PHE A 3 3.88 10.47 -1.81
CA PHE A 3 5.23 10.07 -2.21
C PHE A 3 5.29 9.37 -3.59
N ILE A 4 4.23 8.66 -3.99
CA ILE A 4 4.11 8.10 -5.36
C ILE A 4 4.00 9.25 -6.37
N ALA A 5 3.20 10.26 -6.06
CA ALA A 5 3.08 11.45 -6.90
C ALA A 5 4.42 12.19 -7.00
N MET A 6 5.11 12.37 -5.88
CA MET A 6 6.42 13.01 -5.83
C MET A 6 7.48 12.24 -6.63
N SER A 7 7.54 10.91 -6.53
CA SER A 7 8.53 10.13 -7.27
C SER A 7 8.31 10.19 -8.78
N VAL A 8 7.09 10.47 -9.24
CA VAL A 8 6.75 10.58 -10.65
C VAL A 8 6.80 12.02 -11.17
N GLY A 9 6.35 13.02 -10.39
CA GLY A 9 6.15 14.41 -10.83
C GLY A 9 6.92 15.47 -10.02
N ASP A 10 7.87 15.04 -9.20
CA ASP A 10 8.60 15.80 -8.18
C ASP A 10 7.69 16.50 -7.16
N LEU A 11 8.28 17.40 -6.37
CA LEU A 11 7.64 18.15 -5.30
C LEU A 11 6.29 18.81 -5.68
N PRO A 12 6.09 19.39 -6.89
CA PRO A 12 4.80 20.00 -7.25
C PRO A 12 3.63 19.01 -7.30
N ALA A 13 3.88 17.71 -7.46
CA ALA A 13 2.84 16.68 -7.48
C ALA A 13 2.44 16.20 -6.08
N LEU A 14 3.23 16.51 -5.05
CA LEU A 14 3.03 16.02 -3.69
C LEU A 14 1.63 16.38 -3.17
N VAL A 15 1.23 17.66 -3.28
CA VAL A 15 -0.03 18.16 -2.72
C VAL A 15 -1.23 17.47 -3.36
N ALA A 16 -1.26 17.37 -4.69
CA ALA A 16 -2.31 16.68 -5.42
C ALA A 16 -2.37 15.19 -5.07
N GLY A 17 -1.20 14.54 -4.90
CA GLY A 17 -1.12 13.15 -4.45
C GLY A 17 -1.63 12.95 -3.03
N MET A 18 -1.30 13.86 -2.10
CA MET A 18 -1.78 13.81 -0.71
C MET A 18 -3.29 14.01 -0.65
N ALA A 19 -3.81 15.05 -1.31
CA ALA A 19 -5.24 15.33 -1.37
C ALA A 19 -6.03 14.19 -2.04
N GLY A 20 -5.53 13.66 -3.15
CA GLY A 20 -6.14 12.49 -3.80
C GLY A 20 -6.14 11.26 -2.88
N GLY A 21 -5.07 11.04 -2.10
CA GLY A 21 -5.05 10.01 -1.07
C GLY A 21 -6.09 10.22 0.04
N MET A 22 -6.27 11.46 0.49
CA MET A 22 -7.33 11.79 1.47
C MET A 22 -8.72 11.54 0.90
N LEU A 23 -8.98 11.94 -0.35
CA LEU A 23 -10.24 11.65 -1.04
C LEU A 23 -10.49 10.14 -1.19
N ALA A 24 -9.42 9.35 -1.39
CA ALA A 24 -9.53 7.89 -1.46
C ALA A 24 -10.00 7.29 -0.12
N ILE A 25 -9.41 7.76 0.99
CA ILE A 25 -9.76 7.33 2.35
C ILE A 25 -11.20 7.74 2.66
N GLN A 26 -11.58 8.98 2.37
CA GLN A 26 -12.92 9.50 2.62
C GLN A 26 -14.00 8.86 1.73
N GLY A 27 -13.62 8.31 0.57
CA GLY A 27 -14.59 7.76 -0.37
C GLY A 27 -15.45 8.81 -1.08
N THR A 28 -15.00 10.06 -1.10
CA THR A 28 -15.75 11.20 -1.64
C THR A 28 -16.23 10.92 -3.06
N SER A 29 -17.55 11.00 -3.28
CA SER A 29 -18.16 10.76 -4.59
C SER A 29 -19.35 11.67 -4.81
N LEU A 30 -19.99 11.56 -5.97
CA LEU A 30 -21.23 12.29 -6.30
C LEU A 30 -22.46 11.81 -5.52
N ALA A 31 -22.38 10.64 -4.89
CA ALA A 31 -23.44 10.14 -4.04
C ALA A 31 -23.57 10.98 -2.76
N PRO A 32 -24.72 10.95 -2.07
CA PRO A 32 -24.86 11.54 -0.75
C PRO A 32 -23.74 11.09 0.19
N GLN A 33 -23.29 11.97 1.08
CA GLN A 33 -22.15 11.70 1.97
C GLN A 33 -22.33 10.41 2.81
N ALA A 34 -23.57 10.05 3.13
CA ALA A 34 -23.91 8.82 3.84
C ALA A 34 -23.58 7.53 3.05
N GLU A 35 -23.46 7.62 1.72
CA GLU A 35 -23.16 6.50 0.82
C GLU A 35 -21.71 6.48 0.36
N TRP A 36 -20.86 7.36 0.89
CA TRP A 36 -19.44 7.37 0.53
C TRP A 36 -18.76 6.10 1.03
N VAL A 37 -18.10 5.43 0.10
CA VAL A 37 -17.33 4.21 0.39
C VAL A 37 -15.88 4.46 0.05
N SER A 38 -15.02 4.18 1.02
CA SER A 38 -13.57 4.32 0.87
C SER A 38 -13.06 3.46 -0.28
N SER A 39 -12.36 4.07 -1.23
CA SER A 39 -11.59 3.34 -2.24
C SER A 39 -10.24 2.86 -1.68
N GLY A 40 -9.87 3.33 -0.48
CA GLY A 40 -8.76 2.83 0.32
C GLY A 40 -7.43 2.86 -0.42
N PHE A 41 -6.64 1.79 -0.25
CA PHE A 41 -5.34 1.66 -0.89
C PHE A 41 -5.40 1.81 -2.42
N TRP A 42 -6.38 1.18 -3.07
CA TRP A 42 -6.51 1.18 -4.54
C TRP A 42 -6.68 2.59 -5.09
N GLY A 43 -7.59 3.37 -4.50
CA GLY A 43 -7.80 4.77 -4.89
C GLY A 43 -6.57 5.62 -4.59
N ALA A 44 -5.93 5.42 -3.45
CA ALA A 44 -4.72 6.17 -3.07
C ALA A 44 -3.52 5.88 -4.00
N MET A 45 -3.41 4.65 -4.52
CA MET A 45 -2.41 4.26 -5.50
C MET A 45 -2.67 4.95 -6.85
N ILE A 46 -3.90 4.88 -7.36
CA ILE A 46 -4.30 5.56 -8.61
C ILE A 46 -4.10 7.06 -8.50
N ALA A 47 -4.55 7.68 -7.40
CA ALA A 47 -4.38 9.10 -7.14
C ALA A 47 -2.91 9.52 -7.15
N GLY A 48 -2.03 8.71 -6.55
CA GLY A 48 -0.59 8.97 -6.52
C GLY A 48 0.01 9.01 -7.93
N PHE A 49 -0.21 7.98 -8.73
CA PHE A 49 0.30 7.94 -10.11
C PHE A 49 -0.33 9.02 -10.99
N ALA A 50 -1.65 9.22 -10.89
CA ALA A 50 -2.36 10.24 -11.64
C ALA A 50 -1.82 11.65 -11.33
N ALA A 51 -1.62 11.99 -10.06
CA ALA A 51 -1.05 13.29 -9.68
C ALA A 51 0.34 13.53 -10.29
N GLY A 52 1.22 12.53 -10.22
CA GLY A 52 2.55 12.61 -10.85
C GLY A 52 2.49 12.78 -12.37
N LEU A 53 1.63 12.01 -13.04
CA LEU A 53 1.44 12.08 -14.50
C LEU A 53 0.83 13.42 -14.93
N VAL A 54 -0.18 13.91 -14.23
CA VAL A 54 -0.81 15.20 -14.51
C VAL A 54 0.21 16.33 -14.41
N VAL A 55 1.06 16.35 -13.38
CA VAL A 55 2.13 17.35 -13.28
C VAL A 55 3.12 17.26 -14.44
N LYS A 56 3.51 16.05 -14.90
CA LYS A 56 4.35 15.89 -16.09
C LYS A 56 3.70 16.44 -17.36
N LEU A 57 2.40 16.21 -17.54
CA LEU A 57 1.63 16.74 -18.66
C LEU A 57 1.52 18.27 -18.61
N LEU A 58 1.21 18.82 -17.43
CA LEU A 58 1.15 20.27 -17.21
C LEU A 58 2.50 20.93 -17.50
N ARG A 59 3.61 20.35 -17.02
CA ARG A 59 4.97 20.83 -17.35
C ARG A 59 5.20 20.88 -18.84
N THR A 60 4.71 19.89 -19.59
CA THR A 60 4.84 19.82 -21.05
C THR A 60 3.98 20.86 -21.75
N ALA A 61 2.72 21.03 -21.33
CA ALA A 61 1.81 22.04 -21.87
C ALA A 61 2.32 23.47 -21.64
N PHE A 62 2.93 23.72 -20.49
CA PHE A 62 3.42 25.04 -20.06
C PHE A 62 4.88 25.33 -20.41
N LYS A 63 5.53 24.50 -21.26
CA LYS A 63 6.93 24.70 -21.71
C LYS A 63 7.17 26.06 -22.38
N ARG A 64 6.19 26.58 -23.12
CA ARG A 64 6.31 27.81 -23.92
C ARG A 64 6.04 29.11 -23.15
N LEU A 65 5.69 29.03 -21.85
CA LEU A 65 5.45 30.22 -21.04
C LEU A 65 6.75 30.98 -20.74
N PRO A 66 6.72 32.33 -20.73
CA PRO A 66 7.89 33.17 -20.43
C PRO A 66 8.64 32.76 -19.15
N SER A 67 9.96 33.01 -19.14
CA SER A 67 10.85 32.71 -18.01
C SER A 67 10.46 33.46 -16.73
N ALA A 68 9.88 34.65 -16.86
CA ALA A 68 9.36 35.44 -15.74
C ALA A 68 8.30 34.70 -14.90
N LEU A 69 7.61 33.72 -15.48
CA LEU A 69 6.54 32.98 -14.80
C LEU A 69 7.02 31.64 -14.21
N VAL A 70 8.31 31.31 -14.26
CA VAL A 70 8.83 30.01 -13.80
C VAL A 70 8.55 29.76 -12.32
N HIS A 71 8.65 30.78 -11.48
CA HIS A 71 8.31 30.63 -10.05
C HIS A 71 6.82 30.37 -9.82
N ILE A 72 5.94 31.12 -10.51
CA ILE A 72 4.49 30.94 -10.42
C ILE A 72 4.06 29.57 -10.99
N LYS A 73 4.76 29.06 -12.02
CA LYS A 73 4.54 27.74 -12.60
C LYS A 73 4.64 26.63 -11.56
N THR A 74 5.73 26.59 -10.80
CA THR A 74 6.04 25.49 -9.88
C THR A 74 5.34 25.60 -8.54
N VAL A 75 5.09 26.82 -8.06
CA VAL A 75 4.47 27.05 -6.75
C VAL A 75 2.94 27.03 -6.80
N LEU A 76 2.34 27.53 -7.89
CA LEU A 76 0.89 27.72 -7.97
C LEU A 76 0.25 26.90 -9.10
N LEU A 77 0.66 27.11 -10.35
CA LEU A 77 -0.02 26.53 -11.51
C LEU A 77 -0.02 25.00 -11.48
N TYR A 78 1.14 24.36 -11.30
CA TYR A 78 1.20 22.91 -11.31
C TYR A 78 0.47 22.29 -10.10
N PRO A 79 0.70 22.73 -8.85
CA PRO A 79 0.02 22.15 -7.70
C PRO A 79 -1.51 22.35 -7.75
N VAL A 80 -1.99 23.55 -8.10
CA VAL A 80 -3.44 23.84 -8.13
C VAL A 80 -4.14 23.11 -9.28
N ALA A 81 -3.58 23.15 -10.49
CA ALA A 81 -4.19 22.48 -11.63
C ALA A 81 -4.15 20.95 -11.46
N SER A 82 -3.04 20.39 -10.95
CA SER A 82 -2.98 18.95 -10.67
C SER A 82 -3.94 18.53 -9.56
N LEU A 83 -4.09 19.34 -8.50
CA LEU A 83 -5.08 19.11 -7.45
C LEU A 83 -6.50 19.10 -8.01
N ALA A 84 -6.85 20.08 -8.84
CA ALA A 84 -8.18 20.16 -9.45
C ALA A 84 -8.48 18.93 -10.34
N VAL A 85 -7.52 18.55 -11.19
CA VAL A 85 -7.67 17.39 -12.08
C VAL A 85 -7.76 16.08 -11.30
N VAL A 86 -6.89 15.87 -10.32
CA VAL A 86 -6.89 14.65 -9.49
C VAL A 86 -8.14 14.59 -8.62
N GLY A 87 -8.55 15.70 -8.01
CA GLY A 87 -9.78 15.79 -7.23
C GLY A 87 -11.00 15.45 -8.06
N PHE A 88 -11.11 16.05 -9.26
CA PHE A 88 -12.16 15.72 -10.21
C PHE A 88 -12.14 14.23 -10.59
N MET A 89 -10.98 13.71 -10.98
CA MET A 89 -10.83 12.29 -11.33
C MET A 89 -11.27 11.37 -10.18
N MET A 90 -10.88 11.68 -8.95
CA MET A 90 -11.21 10.89 -7.76
C MET A 90 -12.71 10.86 -7.48
N VAL A 91 -13.35 12.04 -7.46
CA VAL A 91 -14.76 12.18 -7.12
C VAL A 91 -15.69 11.60 -8.18
N PHE A 92 -15.35 11.80 -9.46
CA PHE A 92 -16.24 11.44 -10.57
C PHE A 92 -15.98 10.05 -11.14
N LEU A 93 -14.73 9.57 -11.14
CA LEU A 93 -14.37 8.35 -11.86
C LEU A 93 -13.86 7.22 -10.96
N VAL A 94 -13.07 7.51 -9.92
CA VAL A 94 -12.29 6.46 -9.23
C VAL A 94 -12.97 5.97 -7.96
N ASN A 95 -13.50 6.86 -7.11
CA ASN A 95 -13.96 6.46 -5.78
C ASN A 95 -15.18 5.56 -5.81
N ALA A 96 -16.19 5.88 -6.61
CA ALA A 96 -17.42 5.09 -6.67
C ALA A 96 -17.21 3.62 -7.12
N PRO A 97 -16.48 3.31 -8.21
CA PRO A 97 -16.26 1.92 -8.60
C PRO A 97 -15.35 1.17 -7.63
N LEU A 98 -14.25 1.78 -7.17
CA LEU A 98 -13.32 1.10 -6.26
C LEU A 98 -13.89 0.94 -4.84
N GLY A 99 -14.72 1.88 -4.39
CA GLY A 99 -15.47 1.74 -3.14
C GLY A 99 -16.38 0.51 -3.20
N ARG A 100 -17.16 0.34 -4.27
CA ARG A 100 -18.00 -0.85 -4.45
C ARG A 100 -17.18 -2.15 -4.50
N PHE A 101 -16.03 -2.12 -5.16
CA PHE A 101 -15.12 -3.26 -5.19
C PHE A 101 -14.62 -3.62 -3.78
N ASN A 102 -14.25 -2.63 -2.96
CA ASN A 102 -13.89 -2.86 -1.57
C ASN A 102 -15.07 -3.43 -0.76
N THR A 103 -16.27 -2.87 -0.90
CA THR A 103 -17.46 -3.42 -0.25
C THR A 103 -17.70 -4.88 -0.62
N TRP A 104 -17.53 -5.24 -1.90
CA TRP A 104 -17.65 -6.61 -2.34
C TRP A 104 -16.63 -7.53 -1.67
N ILE A 105 -15.35 -7.11 -1.57
CA ILE A 105 -14.32 -7.86 -0.82
C ILE A 105 -14.75 -8.02 0.66
N TYR A 106 -15.22 -6.94 1.29
CA TYR A 106 -15.59 -6.97 2.71
C TYR A 106 -16.77 -7.91 2.96
N GLN A 107 -17.77 -7.90 2.10
CA GLN A 107 -18.91 -8.81 2.16
C GLN A 107 -18.49 -10.26 1.93
N LEU A 108 -17.59 -10.51 0.97
CA LEU A 108 -17.05 -11.82 0.70
C LEU A 108 -16.33 -12.38 1.95
N LEU A 109 -15.46 -11.58 2.56
CA LEU A 109 -14.75 -11.94 3.78
C LEU A 109 -15.71 -12.15 4.96
N ALA A 110 -16.67 -11.25 5.15
CA ALA A 110 -17.68 -11.35 6.21
C ALA A 110 -18.55 -12.60 6.07
N SER A 111 -18.84 -13.03 4.85
CA SER A 111 -19.64 -14.23 4.55
C SER A 111 -18.93 -15.55 4.90
N MET A 112 -17.61 -15.52 5.07
CA MET A 112 -16.84 -16.70 5.49
C MET A 112 -17.23 -17.09 6.92
N GLN A 113 -17.34 -18.39 7.19
CA GLN A 113 -17.67 -18.93 8.52
C GLN A 113 -16.66 -20.01 8.92
N GLY A 114 -16.30 -20.00 10.22
CA GLY A 114 -15.50 -21.05 10.86
C GLY A 114 -14.29 -21.49 10.02
N GLY A 115 -14.35 -22.72 9.49
CA GLY A 115 -13.24 -23.37 8.78
C GLY A 115 -12.73 -22.61 7.54
N SER A 116 -13.60 -21.93 6.79
CA SER A 116 -13.15 -21.20 5.59
C SER A 116 -12.29 -19.98 5.94
N ARG A 117 -12.54 -19.35 7.09
CA ARG A 117 -11.70 -18.24 7.59
C ARG A 117 -10.31 -18.72 7.98
N VAL A 118 -10.24 -19.85 8.69
CA VAL A 118 -8.96 -20.46 9.09
C VAL A 118 -8.14 -20.85 7.86
N VAL A 119 -8.75 -21.45 6.85
CA VAL A 119 -8.07 -21.79 5.59
C VAL A 119 -7.57 -20.53 4.89
N MET A 120 -8.39 -19.49 4.78
CA MET A 120 -7.96 -18.23 4.15
C MET A 120 -6.81 -17.57 4.93
N ALA A 121 -6.89 -17.52 6.26
CA ALA A 121 -5.81 -17.02 7.11
C ALA A 121 -4.51 -17.82 6.94
N ALA A 122 -4.60 -19.16 6.86
CA ALA A 122 -3.45 -20.03 6.62
C ALA A 122 -2.84 -19.79 5.23
N VAL A 123 -3.66 -19.61 4.20
CA VAL A 123 -3.19 -19.27 2.84
C VAL A 123 -2.47 -17.92 2.85
N LEU A 124 -3.04 -16.89 3.48
CA LEU A 124 -2.41 -15.58 3.57
C LEU A 124 -1.08 -15.64 4.33
N GLY A 125 -1.04 -16.34 5.47
CA GLY A 125 0.19 -16.56 6.23
C GLY A 125 1.25 -17.32 5.42
N ALA A 126 0.84 -18.32 4.63
CA ALA A 126 1.75 -19.05 3.75
C ALA A 126 2.31 -18.15 2.64
N LEU A 127 1.47 -17.34 1.99
CA LEU A 127 1.91 -16.40 0.93
C LEU A 127 2.95 -15.40 1.43
N MET A 128 2.90 -15.02 2.71
CA MET A 128 3.91 -14.15 3.32
C MET A 128 5.31 -14.80 3.38
N ALA A 129 5.38 -16.12 3.46
CA ALA A 129 6.64 -16.86 3.55
C ALA A 129 7.20 -17.31 2.19
N VAL A 130 6.44 -17.21 1.09
CA VAL A 130 6.81 -17.80 -0.21
C VAL A 130 8.09 -17.21 -0.79
N ASP A 131 8.22 -15.88 -0.76
CA ASP A 131 9.31 -15.17 -1.44
C ASP A 131 10.04 -14.16 -0.54
N PHE A 132 9.95 -14.34 0.77
CA PHE A 132 10.73 -13.61 1.79
C PHE A 132 10.74 -12.08 1.65
N GLY A 133 9.62 -11.48 1.22
CA GLY A 133 9.50 -10.02 1.00
C GLY A 133 9.37 -9.61 -0.47
N GLY A 134 9.32 -10.59 -1.36
CA GLY A 134 9.08 -10.39 -2.78
C GLY A 134 7.64 -9.96 -3.14
N PRO A 135 7.29 -10.01 -4.44
CA PRO A 135 5.98 -9.58 -4.93
C PRO A 135 4.78 -10.32 -4.33
N ILE A 136 4.90 -11.62 -4.03
CA ILE A 136 3.82 -12.44 -3.48
C ILE A 136 3.55 -12.03 -2.04
N ASN A 137 4.58 -11.90 -1.20
CA ASN A 137 4.47 -11.37 0.15
C ASN A 137 3.81 -9.97 0.16
N LYS A 138 4.25 -9.06 -0.71
CA LYS A 138 3.67 -7.70 -0.81
C LYS A 138 2.20 -7.71 -1.25
N ALA A 139 1.82 -8.63 -2.13
CA ALA A 139 0.42 -8.82 -2.52
C ALA A 139 -0.44 -9.35 -1.37
N ALA A 140 0.06 -10.31 -0.58
CA ALA A 140 -0.61 -10.82 0.61
C ALA A 140 -0.74 -9.75 1.70
N TYR A 141 0.31 -8.95 1.92
CA TYR A 141 0.26 -7.80 2.83
C TYR A 141 -0.80 -6.79 2.39
N LEU A 142 -0.82 -6.44 1.09
CA LEU A 142 -1.83 -5.54 0.54
C LEU A 142 -3.25 -6.08 0.80
N PHE A 143 -3.49 -7.37 0.55
CA PHE A 143 -4.77 -8.00 0.87
C PHE A 143 -5.12 -7.83 2.36
N GLY A 144 -4.17 -8.09 3.26
CA GLY A 144 -4.33 -7.87 4.69
C GLY A 144 -4.74 -6.44 5.05
N THR A 145 -4.11 -5.43 4.43
CA THR A 145 -4.48 -4.02 4.69
C THR A 145 -5.89 -3.66 4.20
N VAL A 146 -6.33 -4.25 3.08
CA VAL A 146 -7.70 -4.08 2.58
C VAL A 146 -8.68 -4.78 3.53
N ALA A 147 -8.40 -6.01 3.94
CA ALA A 147 -9.21 -6.73 4.92
C ALA A 147 -9.33 -5.95 6.26
N LEU A 148 -8.22 -5.40 6.75
CA LEU A 148 -8.19 -4.54 7.95
C LEU A 148 -9.06 -3.30 7.79
N ALA A 149 -8.99 -2.63 6.64
CA ALA A 149 -9.84 -1.46 6.35
C ALA A 149 -11.34 -1.81 6.32
N GLY A 150 -11.67 -3.07 6.03
CA GLY A 150 -13.02 -3.62 6.11
C GLY A 150 -13.42 -4.16 7.48
N GLY A 151 -12.58 -3.99 8.52
CA GLY A 151 -12.82 -4.48 9.88
C GLY A 151 -12.53 -5.97 10.09
N GLN A 152 -11.89 -6.63 9.13
CA GLN A 152 -11.54 -8.06 9.21
C GLN A 152 -10.12 -8.24 9.76
N GLU A 153 -9.95 -7.95 11.05
CA GLU A 153 -8.64 -7.89 11.72
C GLU A 153 -7.90 -9.23 11.72
N GLU A 154 -8.63 -10.35 11.79
CA GLU A 154 -8.05 -11.70 11.81
C GLU A 154 -7.16 -12.01 10.60
N PHE A 155 -7.51 -11.53 9.41
CA PHE A 155 -6.71 -11.77 8.21
C PHE A 155 -5.42 -10.95 8.23
N MET A 156 -5.47 -9.71 8.71
CA MET A 156 -4.26 -8.91 8.90
C MET A 156 -3.37 -9.51 9.98
N ALA A 157 -3.94 -10.02 11.08
CA ALA A 157 -3.18 -10.71 12.11
C ALA A 157 -2.47 -11.96 11.56
N ALA A 158 -3.13 -12.74 10.70
CA ALA A 158 -2.52 -13.89 10.05
C ALA A 158 -1.38 -13.50 9.09
N VAL A 159 -1.55 -12.43 8.33
CA VAL A 159 -0.49 -11.83 7.48
C VAL A 159 0.70 -11.39 8.33
N MET A 160 0.46 -10.69 9.44
CA MET A 160 1.48 -10.26 10.40
C MET A 160 2.24 -11.46 10.98
N ALA A 161 1.53 -12.44 11.51
CA ALA A 161 2.15 -13.65 12.04
C ALA A 161 2.98 -14.34 10.97
N GLY A 162 2.40 -14.58 9.79
CA GLY A 162 3.05 -15.28 8.67
C GLY A 162 4.34 -14.62 8.20
N GLY A 163 4.42 -13.29 8.15
CA GLY A 163 5.65 -12.59 7.79
C GLY A 163 6.72 -12.60 8.89
N MET A 164 6.36 -12.73 10.16
CA MET A 164 7.36 -12.86 11.23
C MET A 164 7.95 -14.28 11.30
N VAL A 165 7.22 -15.30 10.84
CA VAL A 165 7.62 -16.71 10.98
C VAL A 165 8.97 -17.02 10.32
N PRO A 166 9.27 -16.66 9.07
CA PRO A 166 10.53 -17.05 8.44
C PRO A 166 11.79 -16.62 9.22
N PRO A 167 11.98 -15.33 9.55
CA PRO A 167 13.18 -14.89 10.27
C PRO A 167 13.22 -15.41 11.71
N LEU A 168 12.10 -15.43 12.43
CA LEU A 168 12.06 -16.00 13.78
C LEU A 168 12.34 -17.50 13.77
N GLY A 169 11.87 -18.22 12.75
CA GLY A 169 12.08 -19.65 12.58
C GLY A 169 13.55 -19.99 12.36
N VAL A 170 14.25 -19.24 11.50
CA VAL A 170 15.70 -19.41 11.28
C VAL A 170 16.50 -19.00 12.51
N ALA A 171 16.14 -17.90 13.17
CA ALA A 171 16.76 -17.47 14.42
C ALA A 171 16.65 -18.55 15.52
N LEU A 172 15.44 -19.09 15.72
CA LEU A 172 15.17 -20.16 16.69
C LEU A 172 15.95 -21.42 16.34
N ALA A 173 15.95 -21.84 15.07
CA ALA A 173 16.68 -23.01 14.63
C ALA A 173 18.20 -22.86 14.87
N GLY A 174 18.77 -21.70 14.54
CA GLY A 174 20.18 -21.38 14.78
C GLY A 174 20.56 -21.40 16.26
N THR A 175 19.65 -21.01 17.16
CA THR A 175 19.89 -21.06 18.61
C THR A 175 19.67 -22.43 19.24
N LEU A 176 18.67 -23.19 18.81
CA LEU A 176 18.30 -24.48 19.44
C LEU A 176 19.11 -25.65 18.88
N PHE A 177 19.53 -25.57 17.62
CA PHE A 177 20.27 -26.64 16.93
C PHE A 177 21.58 -26.14 16.33
N PRO A 178 22.46 -25.49 17.12
CA PRO A 178 23.65 -24.80 16.60
C PRO A 178 24.62 -25.72 15.83
N GLU A 179 24.63 -27.02 16.12
CA GLU A 179 25.46 -28.02 15.45
C GLU A 179 25.04 -28.28 13.99
N ARG A 180 23.80 -27.92 13.62
CA ARG A 180 23.29 -28.06 12.25
C ARG A 180 23.64 -26.88 11.34
N PHE A 181 24.19 -25.79 11.91
CA PHE A 181 24.44 -24.53 11.21
C PHE A 181 25.92 -24.15 11.23
N THR A 182 26.37 -23.55 10.14
CA THR A 182 27.71 -22.98 10.03
C THR A 182 27.90 -21.82 11.03
N THR A 183 29.14 -21.48 11.33
CA THR A 183 29.44 -20.34 12.21
C THR A 183 28.85 -19.05 11.65
N LYS A 184 28.87 -18.86 10.32
CA LYS A 184 28.29 -17.67 9.66
C LYS A 184 26.78 -17.58 9.87
N GLU A 185 26.03 -18.66 9.64
CA GLU A 185 24.58 -18.70 9.84
C GLU A 185 24.19 -18.50 11.31
N ARG A 186 24.99 -19.00 12.25
CA ARG A 186 24.75 -18.74 13.68
C ARG A 186 24.91 -17.29 14.07
N HIS A 187 25.78 -16.54 13.39
CA HIS A 187 25.96 -15.11 13.65
C HIS A 187 24.78 -14.26 13.14
N THR A 188 23.97 -14.76 12.19
CA THR A 188 22.78 -14.02 11.71
C THR A 188 21.57 -14.18 12.62
N ALA A 189 21.50 -15.26 13.41
CA ALA A 189 20.33 -15.57 14.25
C ALA A 189 19.89 -14.43 15.17
N MET A 190 20.82 -13.67 15.77
CA MET A 190 20.47 -12.51 16.60
C MET A 190 19.84 -11.38 15.80
N THR A 191 20.35 -11.14 14.59
CA THR A 191 19.78 -10.17 13.65
C THR A 191 18.40 -10.65 13.19
N ASP A 192 18.24 -11.93 12.91
CA ASP A 192 16.99 -12.54 12.45
C ASP A 192 15.88 -12.47 13.51
N TYR A 193 16.20 -12.56 14.81
CA TYR A 193 15.23 -12.28 15.87
C TYR A 193 14.67 -10.86 15.78
N LEU A 194 15.54 -9.86 15.60
CA LEU A 194 15.14 -8.47 15.51
C LEU A 194 14.37 -8.21 14.21
N MET A 195 14.86 -8.73 13.08
CA MET A 195 14.19 -8.59 11.78
C MET A 195 12.81 -9.21 11.81
N GLY A 196 12.66 -10.41 12.38
CA GLY A 196 11.36 -11.03 12.56
C GLY A 196 10.44 -10.26 13.50
N ALA A 197 10.93 -9.76 14.64
CA ALA A 197 10.16 -8.92 15.54
C ALA A 197 9.67 -7.61 14.88
N CYS A 198 10.44 -7.08 13.92
CA CYS A 198 10.11 -5.88 13.16
C CYS A 198 9.36 -6.16 11.85
N PHE A 199 8.91 -7.38 11.60
CA PHE A 199 8.21 -7.78 10.36
C PHE A 199 9.05 -7.55 9.09
N ILE A 200 10.35 -7.83 9.17
CA ILE A 200 11.29 -7.75 8.05
C ILE A 200 11.64 -9.18 7.64
N THR A 201 11.07 -9.65 6.54
CA THR A 201 11.26 -11.01 6.02
C THR A 201 12.57 -11.20 5.25
N GLU A 202 13.23 -10.12 4.82
CA GLU A 202 14.43 -10.21 3.99
C GLU A 202 15.66 -10.77 4.73
N GLY A 203 15.64 -10.83 6.07
CA GLY A 203 16.77 -11.33 6.87
C GLY A 203 17.14 -12.78 6.58
N VAL A 204 16.19 -13.52 6.04
CA VAL A 204 16.31 -14.95 5.74
C VAL A 204 16.77 -15.24 4.32
N VAL A 205 16.88 -14.20 3.49
CA VAL A 205 17.36 -14.35 2.12
C VAL A 205 18.88 -14.61 2.17
N PRO A 206 19.37 -15.71 1.58
CA PRO A 206 20.78 -16.10 1.61
C PRO A 206 21.71 -15.13 0.84
#